data_AF-Q8L0Z0-F1
#
_entry.id   AF-Q8L0Z0-F1
#
_cell.length_a   1.000
_cell.length_b   1.000
_cell.length_c   1.000
_cell.angle_alpha   90.00
_cell.angle_beta   90.00
_cell.angle_gamma   90.00
#
_symmetry.space_group_name_H-M   'P 1'
#
loop_
_entity.id
_entity.type
_entity.pdbx_description
1 polymer ?
#
loop_
_entity_poly.entity_id
_entity_poly.type
_entity_poly.pdbx_seq_one_letter_code
_entity_poly.pdbx_strand_id
1 'polypeptide(L)'
;AYDIEGNLINVPGEKEAYHGEIDKSRWGAAKVPRMVNYKGFWFGCWSEDTPDFLEYLGDMAYYIDASVDRWDNGLEFVPGVTRWVIDA
;
A
#
# COMPACT_ATOMS: atom_id res chain seq x y z
N ALA A 1 6.97 4.36 -18.22
CA ALA A 1 7.32 4.99 -16.94
C ALA A 1 6.04 5.34 -16.19
N TYR A 2 6.07 5.23 -14.87
CA TYR A 2 4.93 5.50 -13.99
C TYR A 2 5.25 6.67 -13.06
N ASP A 3 4.24 7.43 -12.67
CA ASP A 3 4.37 8.40 -11.57
C ASP A 3 4.28 7.69 -10.20
N ILE A 4 4.37 8.47 -9.11
CA ILE A 4 4.31 7.95 -7.73
C ILE A 4 2.92 7.40 -7.35
N GLU A 5 1.88 7.74 -8.11
CA GLU A 5 0.53 7.21 -7.92
C GLU A 5 0.30 5.92 -8.73
N GLY A 6 1.32 5.49 -9.49
CA GLY A 6 1.26 4.30 -10.35
C GLY A 6 0.56 4.54 -11.69
N ASN A 7 0.29 5.79 -12.10
CA ASN A 7 -0.32 6.06 -13.39
C ASN A 7 0.73 5.93 -14.51
N LEU A 8 0.36 5.33 -15.65
CA LEU A 8 1.27 5.21 -16.79
C LEU A 8 1.41 6.57 -17.50
N ILE A 9 2.55 7.22 -17.34
CA ILE A 9 2.78 8.58 -17.88
C ILE A 9 3.55 8.58 -19.21
N ASN A 10 4.31 7.51 -19.50
CA ASN A 10 5.12 7.44 -20.70
C ASN A 10 5.32 6.00 -21.19
N VAL A 11 5.28 5.81 -22.52
CA VAL A 11 5.59 4.54 -23.18
C VAL A 11 6.66 4.80 -24.26
N PRO A 12 7.81 4.10 -24.25
CA PRO A 12 8.79 4.22 -25.31
C PRO A 12 8.19 3.86 -26.69
N GLY A 13 8.43 4.70 -27.70
CA GLY A 13 7.90 4.48 -29.05
C GLY A 13 6.38 4.60 -29.17
N GLU A 14 5.74 5.40 -28.31
CA GLU A 14 4.28 5.57 -28.28
C GLU A 14 3.68 5.93 -29.66
N LYS A 15 4.38 6.73 -30.47
CA LYS A 15 3.91 7.10 -31.82
C LYS A 15 4.21 6.03 -32.86
N GLU A 16 5.40 5.42 -32.82
CA GLU A 16 5.89 4.53 -33.87
C GLU A 16 5.32 3.11 -33.72
N ALA A 17 5.30 2.59 -32.49
CA ALA A 17 4.89 1.21 -32.20
C ALA A 17 3.41 1.09 -31.79
N TYR A 18 2.87 2.12 -31.12
CA TYR A 18 1.47 2.15 -30.66
C TYR A 18 0.60 3.14 -31.46
N HIS A 19 1.15 3.74 -32.53
CA HIS A 19 0.44 4.66 -33.42
C HIS A 19 -0.20 5.88 -32.72
N GLY A 20 0.21 6.20 -31.49
CA GLY A 20 -0.43 7.22 -30.66
C GLY A 20 -1.82 6.83 -30.14
N GLU A 21 -2.20 5.54 -30.24
CA GLU A 21 -3.55 5.04 -29.92
C GLU A 21 -3.63 4.35 -28.55
N ILE A 22 -2.51 4.22 -27.83
CA ILE A 22 -2.51 3.61 -26.50
C ILE A 22 -3.23 4.50 -25.48
N ASP A 23 -4.32 3.97 -24.93
CA ASP A 23 -4.99 4.57 -23.78
C ASP A 23 -4.24 4.25 -22.49
N LYS A 24 -3.29 5.11 -22.14
CA LYS A 24 -2.45 4.95 -20.94
C LYS A 24 -3.24 4.89 -19.63
N SER A 25 -4.46 5.41 -19.57
CA SER A 25 -5.29 5.38 -18.35
C SER A 25 -5.68 3.96 -17.94
N ARG A 26 -5.71 3.02 -18.90
CA ARG A 26 -6.05 1.60 -18.69
C ARG A 26 -4.87 0.74 -18.23
N TRP A 27 -3.66 1.29 -18.20
CA TRP A 27 -2.42 0.55 -18.00
C TRP A 27 -1.61 1.06 -16.81
N GLY A 28 -2.26 1.62 -15.79
CA GLY A 28 -1.61 1.93 -14.52
C GLY A 28 -1.05 0.68 -13.83
N ALA A 29 -0.07 0.86 -12.95
CA ALA A 29 0.41 -0.19 -12.07
C ALA A 29 -0.75 -0.73 -11.21
N ALA A 30 -0.73 -2.04 -10.93
CA ALA A 30 -1.73 -2.67 -10.08
C ALA A 30 -1.73 -2.02 -8.69
N LYS A 31 -2.86 -1.40 -8.32
CA LYS A 31 -3.03 -0.74 -7.03
C LYS A 31 -3.53 -1.76 -6.01
N VAL A 32 -2.99 -1.72 -4.79
CA VAL A 32 -3.57 -2.45 -3.66
C VAL A 32 -4.96 -1.86 -3.42
N PRO A 33 -6.05 -2.65 -3.55
CA PRO A 33 -7.40 -2.10 -3.56
C PRO A 33 -7.82 -1.55 -2.19
N ARG A 34 -7.24 -2.07 -1.10
CA ARG A 34 -7.56 -1.65 0.26
C ARG A 34 -6.28 -1.32 1.00
N MET A 35 -6.13 -0.04 1.36
CA MET A 35 -5.00 0.48 2.13
C MET A 35 -5.55 1.22 3.35
N VAL A 36 -5.00 0.93 4.53
CA VAL A 36 -5.40 1.58 5.78
C VAL A 36 -4.17 2.06 6.53
N ASN A 37 -4.18 3.32 6.95
CA ASN A 37 -3.28 3.81 7.97
C ASN A 37 -3.95 3.63 9.33
N TYR A 38 -3.33 2.84 10.20
CA TYR A 38 -3.75 2.68 11.58
C TYR A 38 -2.62 3.14 12.50
N LYS A 39 -2.77 4.34 13.08
CA LYS A 39 -1.82 4.90 14.06
C LYS A 39 -0.37 4.91 13.57
N GLY A 40 -0.15 5.22 12.28
CA GLY A 40 1.18 5.24 11.65
C GLY A 40 1.61 3.91 11.00
N PHE A 41 0.89 2.82 11.23
CA PHE A 41 1.09 1.55 10.56
C PHE A 41 0.27 1.49 9.27
N TRP A 42 0.90 1.19 8.14
CA TRP A 42 0.20 0.99 6.88
C TRP A 42 -0.06 -0.49 6.63
N PHE A 43 -1.33 -0.83 6.42
CA PHE A 43 -1.79 -2.18 6.07
C PHE A 43 -2.38 -2.16 4.65
N GLY A 44 -2.16 -3.25 3.92
CA GLY A 44 -2.71 -3.46 2.58
C GLY A 44 -3.43 -4.81 2.48
N CYS A 45 -4.56 -4.85 1.79
CA CYS A 45 -5.30 -6.08 1.48
C CYS A 45 -5.62 -6.12 -0.03
N TRP A 46 -5.38 -7.27 -0.65
CA TRP A 46 -5.68 -7.52 -2.07
C TRP A 46 -7.10 -8.04 -2.33
N SER A 47 -7.78 -8.53 -1.29
CA SER A 47 -9.16 -8.99 -1.41
C SER A 47 -10.12 -7.85 -1.08
N GLU A 48 -11.07 -7.61 -1.98
CA GLU A 48 -12.18 -6.67 -1.75
C GLU A 48 -13.30 -7.29 -0.91
N ASP A 49 -13.42 -8.62 -0.94
CA ASP A 49 -14.42 -9.38 -0.20
C ASP A 49 -13.90 -9.75 1.20
N THR A 50 -13.58 -8.73 2.01
CA THR A 50 -13.24 -8.93 3.43
C THR A 50 -13.83 -7.80 4.29
N PRO A 51 -14.02 -8.01 5.60
CA PRO A 51 -14.50 -6.97 6.51
C PRO A 51 -13.65 -5.69 6.47
N ASP A 52 -14.20 -4.59 6.98
CA ASP A 52 -13.41 -3.37 7.20
C ASP A 52 -12.31 -3.57 8.23
N PHE A 53 -11.23 -2.79 8.12
CA PHE A 53 -9.99 -3.06 8.87
C PHE A 53 -10.20 -3.14 10.39
N LEU A 54 -11.02 -2.25 10.97
CA LEU A 54 -11.32 -2.28 12.41
C LEU A 54 -12.19 -3.49 12.80
N GLU A 55 -13.10 -3.91 11.93
CA GLU A 55 -13.89 -5.13 12.13
C GLU A 55 -13.00 -6.38 12.05
N TYR A 56 -12.06 -6.40 11.11
CA TYR A 56 -11.04 -7.45 11.00
C TYR A 56 -10.15 -7.54 12.26
N LEU A 57 -9.73 -6.39 12.81
CA LEU A 57 -8.97 -6.38 14.06
C LEU A 57 -9.84 -6.82 15.26
N GLY A 58 -11.11 -6.45 15.28
CA GLY A 58 -12.01 -6.70 16.40
C GLY A 58 -11.39 -6.23 17.73
N ASP A 59 -11.49 -7.07 18.75
CA ASP A 59 -11.00 -6.76 20.09
C ASP A 59 -9.47 -6.59 20.16
N MET A 60 -8.71 -7.05 19.16
CA MET A 60 -7.26 -6.82 19.11
C MET A 60 -6.90 -5.34 18.95
N ALA A 61 -7.79 -4.52 18.40
CA ALA A 61 -7.58 -3.09 18.28
C ALA A 61 -7.27 -2.45 19.64
N TYR A 62 -7.99 -2.85 20.70
CA TYR A 62 -7.77 -2.36 22.07
C TYR A 62 -6.33 -2.61 22.56
N TYR A 63 -5.80 -3.81 22.30
CA TYR A 63 -4.45 -4.18 22.73
C TYR A 63 -3.36 -3.51 21.89
N ILE A 64 -3.60 -3.32 20.59
CA ILE A 64 -2.70 -2.57 19.72
C ILE A 64 -2.63 -1.12 20.18
N ASP A 65 -3.78 -0.48 20.42
CA ASP A 65 -3.86 0.92 20.87
C ASP A 65 -3.13 1.12 22.19
N ALA A 66 -3.32 0.20 23.14
CA ALA A 66 -2.59 0.20 24.39
C ALA A 66 -1.06 0.19 24.20
N SER A 67 -0.56 -0.30 23.07
CA SER A 67 0.86 -0.39 22.76
C SER A 67 1.36 0.81 21.95
N VAL A 68 0.60 1.26 20.94
CA VAL A 68 1.07 2.17 19.90
C VAL A 68 0.52 3.60 20.00
N ASP A 69 -0.58 3.81 20.73
CA ASP A 69 -1.29 5.09 20.83
C ASP A 69 -1.09 5.78 22.20
N ARG A 70 0.08 5.55 22.83
CA ARG A 70 0.38 6.01 24.20
C ARG A 70 0.86 7.46 24.30
N TRP A 71 1.28 8.06 23.20
CA TRP A 71 1.92 9.37 23.17
C TRP A 71 1.20 10.29 22.19
N ASP A 72 1.04 11.57 22.56
CA ASP A 72 0.31 12.55 21.75
C ASP A 72 0.87 12.72 20.33
N ASN A 73 2.19 12.52 20.16
CA ASN A 73 2.87 12.61 18.87
C ASN A 73 2.98 11.26 18.13
N GLY A 74 2.38 10.20 18.67
CA GLY A 74 2.40 8.85 18.09
C GLY A 74 3.78 8.20 18.13
N LEU A 75 3.99 7.29 17.18
CA LEU A 75 5.21 6.52 16.99
C LEU A 75 5.81 6.77 15.61
N GLU A 76 7.13 6.61 15.52
CA GLU A 76 7.84 6.52 14.26
C GLU A 76 8.60 5.20 14.14
N PHE A 77 8.74 4.72 12.91
CA PHE A 77 9.66 3.63 12.62
C PHE A 77 11.05 4.19 12.38
N VAL A 78 12.01 3.78 13.21
CA VAL A 78 13.42 4.10 12.99
C VAL A 78 13.88 3.43 11.69
N PRO A 79 14.54 4.16 10.77
CA PRO A 79 15.01 3.58 9.53
C PRO A 79 15.99 2.43 9.74
N GLY A 80 15.87 1.40 8.89
CA GLY A 80 16.66 0.18 8.97
C GLY A 80 15.79 -0.99 9.37
N VAL A 81 15.85 -2.06 8.57
CA VAL A 81 15.13 -3.30 8.85
C VAL A 81 16.13 -4.43 8.80
N THR A 82 16.17 -5.23 9.86
CA THR A 82 16.98 -6.45 9.88
C THR A 82 16.24 -7.50 9.04
N ARG A 83 16.89 -8.00 7.98
CA ARG A 83 16.32 -9.00 7.06
C ARG A 83 17.26 -10.19 6.97
N TRP A 84 16.73 -11.39 7.17
CA TRP A 84 17.45 -12.65 7.05
C TRP A 84 16.50 -13.76 6.60
N VAL A 85 17.06 -14.86 6.09
CA VAL A 85 16.33 -16.06 5.72
C VAL A 85 16.49 -17.08 6.85
N ILE A 86 15.38 -17.66 7.31
CA ILE A 86 15.36 -18.79 8.24
C ILE A 86 14.86 -20.01 7.45
N ASP A 87 15.57 -21.13 7.56
CA ASP A 87 15.11 -22.42 7.04
C ASP A 87 14.32 -23.12 8.16
N ALA A 88 13.00 -22.95 8.15
CA ALA A 88 12.07 -23.34 9.20
C ALA A 88 11.00 -24.31 8.68
#